data_AF-A0A317IZA6-F1
#
_entry.id   AF-A0A317IZA6-F1
#
_cell.length_a   1.000
_cell.length_b   1.000
_cell.length_c   1.000
_cell.angle_alpha   90.00
_cell.angle_beta   90.00
_cell.angle_gamma   90.00
#
_symmetry.space_group_name_H-M   'P 1'
#
loop_
_entity.id
_entity.type
_entity.pdbx_description
1 polymer ?
#
loop_
_entity_poly.entity_id
_entity_poly.type
_entity_poly.pdbx_seq_one_letter_code
_entity_poly.pdbx_strand_id
1 'polypeptide(L)'
;MIAHAAILTALLAAPAFAQKGSAGSAPVEPAPRWPDGHVNLGSSAEMKGYWEVRPGLGGFPRAADVPFQPWARALYQYRTSKTDLYPPLVGCKPAAGPSFFNAPGFEITEAPELKSIFILNIAGPHSWRVIYMDGRPHPKPEDLRPT
;
A
#
# COMPACT_ATOMS: atom_id res chain seq x y z
N MET A 1 3.09 -10.09 68.15
CA MET A 1 3.32 -11.53 67.86
C MET A 1 3.02 -11.77 66.39
N ILE A 2 3.93 -12.48 65.76
CA ILE A 2 4.09 -12.78 64.34
C ILE A 2 2.94 -13.66 63.82
N ALA A 3 2.46 -13.47 62.58
CA ALA A 3 2.39 -14.54 61.56
C ALA A 3 1.62 -14.19 60.28
N HIS A 4 2.40 -14.14 59.19
CA HIS A 4 2.19 -14.76 57.87
C HIS A 4 1.16 -14.20 56.86
N ALA A 5 1.77 -13.80 55.74
CA ALA A 5 1.23 -13.46 54.44
C ALA A 5 0.49 -14.60 53.75
N ALA A 6 -0.41 -14.23 52.83
CA ALA A 6 -0.67 -14.98 51.60
C ALA A 6 -0.79 -13.99 50.44
N ILE A 7 0.29 -13.88 49.67
CA ILE A 7 0.32 -13.21 48.37
C ILE A 7 -0.42 -14.13 47.39
N LEU A 8 -1.56 -13.68 46.85
CA LEU A 8 -2.15 -14.32 45.66
C LEU A 8 -1.69 -13.58 44.42
N THR A 9 -0.72 -14.18 43.74
CA THR A 9 -0.21 -13.81 42.43
C THR A 9 -1.27 -14.12 41.37
N ALA A 10 -1.86 -13.10 40.76
CA ALA A 10 -2.66 -13.28 39.55
C ALA A 10 -1.81 -12.89 38.33
N LEU A 11 -1.05 -13.87 37.80
CA LEU A 11 -0.55 -13.80 36.43
C LEU A 11 -1.76 -13.92 35.48
N LEU A 12 -2.19 -12.80 34.90
CA LEU A 12 -3.03 -12.82 33.71
C LEU A 12 -2.15 -12.54 32.50
N ALA A 13 -1.82 -13.64 31.81
CA ALA A 13 -1.06 -13.68 30.58
C ALA A 13 -1.63 -12.69 29.55
N ALA A 14 -0.74 -11.92 28.93
CA ALA A 14 -1.05 -11.12 27.77
C ALA A 14 -1.65 -12.00 26.67
N PRO A 15 -2.69 -11.55 25.93
CA PRO A 15 -3.04 -12.21 24.69
C PRO A 15 -1.90 -11.93 23.72
N ALA A 16 -1.06 -12.94 23.50
CA ALA A 16 -0.22 -12.97 22.32
C ALA A 16 -1.17 -12.93 21.12
N PHE A 17 -1.25 -11.79 20.43
CA PHE A 17 -1.87 -11.73 19.12
C PHE A 17 -1.15 -12.75 18.24
N ALA A 18 -1.84 -13.86 17.97
CA ALA A 18 -1.37 -14.86 17.04
C ALA A 18 -1.16 -14.18 15.68
N GLN A 19 0.09 -13.90 15.31
CA GLN A 19 0.44 -13.66 13.92
C GLN A 19 0.09 -14.94 13.18
N LYS A 20 -1.03 -14.90 12.45
CA LYS A 20 -1.39 -15.94 11.50
C LYS A 20 -0.22 -16.05 10.54
N GLY A 21 0.54 -17.14 10.66
CA GLY A 21 1.71 -17.40 9.85
C GLY A 21 1.34 -17.24 8.38
N SER A 22 2.12 -16.41 7.68
CA SER A 22 1.99 -16.26 6.23
C SER A 22 1.99 -17.65 5.60
N ALA A 23 1.05 -17.88 4.68
CA ALA A 23 1.01 -19.07 3.85
C ALA A 23 2.41 -19.31 3.24
N GLY A 24 2.80 -20.59 3.13
CA GLY A 24 4.16 -21.03 2.81
C GLY A 24 4.84 -20.21 1.72
N SER A 25 6.12 -19.88 1.93
CA SER A 25 6.92 -19.14 0.97
C SER A 25 6.99 -19.93 -0.34
N ALA A 26 6.26 -19.50 -1.35
CA ALA A 26 6.52 -19.92 -2.71
C ALA A 26 8.01 -19.63 -3.04
N PRO A 27 8.67 -20.46 -3.87
CA PRO A 27 10.01 -20.14 -4.35
C PRO A 27 10.02 -18.74 -4.96
N VAL A 28 10.97 -17.90 -4.53
CA VAL A 28 11.14 -16.56 -5.09
C VAL A 28 11.78 -16.70 -6.46
N GLU A 29 11.02 -16.39 -7.52
CA GLU A 29 11.53 -16.35 -8.88
C GLU A 29 12.54 -15.21 -9.05
N PRO A 30 13.58 -15.37 -9.91
CA PRO A 30 14.50 -14.28 -10.21
C PRO A 30 13.77 -13.08 -10.81
N ALA A 31 14.19 -11.86 -10.45
CA ALA A 31 13.64 -10.65 -11.04
C ALA A 31 13.88 -10.63 -12.56
N PRO A 32 12.87 -10.26 -13.38
CA PRO A 32 13.04 -10.08 -14.81
C PRO A 32 14.13 -9.07 -15.13
N ARG A 33 14.86 -9.31 -16.23
CA ARG A 33 15.95 -8.44 -16.69
C ARG A 33 15.85 -8.16 -18.17
N TRP A 34 16.36 -7.01 -18.58
CA TRP A 34 16.58 -6.65 -19.98
C TRP A 34 17.82 -7.35 -20.55
N PRO A 35 18.00 -7.35 -21.90
CA PRO A 35 19.14 -8.01 -22.55
C PRO A 35 20.53 -7.53 -22.10
N ASP A 36 20.64 -6.31 -21.60
CA ASP A 36 21.88 -5.73 -21.04
C ASP A 36 22.11 -6.10 -19.55
N GLY A 37 21.20 -6.86 -18.96
CA GLY A 37 21.28 -7.35 -17.59
C GLY A 37 20.66 -6.43 -16.52
N HIS A 38 20.12 -5.25 -16.87
CA HIS A 38 19.45 -4.42 -15.86
C HIS A 38 18.11 -5.03 -15.43
N VAL A 39 17.70 -4.78 -14.19
CA VAL A 39 16.40 -5.23 -13.67
C VAL A 39 15.29 -4.49 -14.41
N ASN A 40 14.33 -5.24 -14.95
CA ASN A 40 13.14 -4.68 -15.57
C ASN A 40 12.07 -4.47 -14.50
N LEU A 41 11.70 -3.23 -14.22
CA LEU A 41 10.62 -2.88 -13.29
C LEU A 41 9.23 -2.83 -13.96
N GLY A 42 9.20 -2.81 -15.29
CA GLY A 42 7.97 -2.76 -16.08
C GLY A 42 7.45 -4.13 -16.49
N SER A 43 6.72 -4.17 -17.60
CA SER A 43 6.22 -5.43 -18.17
C SER A 43 7.31 -6.21 -18.91
N SER A 44 7.16 -7.53 -18.96
CA SER A 44 7.94 -8.44 -19.78
C SER A 44 7.04 -9.19 -20.77
N ALA A 45 7.63 -10.02 -21.63
CA ALA A 45 6.86 -10.90 -22.51
C ALA A 45 5.95 -11.85 -21.72
N GLU A 46 6.42 -12.32 -20.56
CA GLU A 46 5.77 -13.33 -19.72
C GLU A 46 4.86 -12.69 -18.66
N MET A 47 5.21 -11.51 -18.15
CA MET A 47 4.55 -10.87 -17.02
C MET A 47 4.04 -9.48 -17.40
N LYS A 48 2.73 -9.23 -17.25
CA LYS A 48 2.15 -7.89 -17.46
C LYS A 48 2.33 -7.06 -16.20
N GLY A 49 2.91 -5.86 -16.32
CA GLY A 49 3.36 -4.99 -15.24
C GLY A 49 2.24 -4.24 -14.49
N TYR A 50 1.08 -4.87 -14.34
CA TYR A 50 -0.07 -4.30 -13.65
C TYR A 50 -0.02 -4.63 -12.15
N TRP A 51 0.12 -3.59 -11.33
CA TRP A 51 0.20 -3.69 -9.88
C TRP A 51 -1.10 -3.18 -9.26
N GLU A 52 -1.87 -4.07 -8.64
CA GLU A 52 -3.12 -3.72 -7.97
C GLU A 52 -3.21 -4.31 -6.57
N VAL A 53 -3.84 -3.56 -5.66
CA VAL A 53 -4.38 -4.13 -4.42
C VAL A 53 -5.75 -4.69 -4.75
N ARG A 54 -5.83 -5.99 -5.00
CA ARG A 54 -7.13 -6.63 -5.28
C ARG A 54 -8.11 -6.40 -4.12
N PRO A 55 -9.40 -6.15 -4.39
CA PRO A 55 -10.43 -6.13 -3.35
C PRO A 55 -10.36 -7.40 -2.50
N GLY A 56 -10.16 -7.24 -1.19
CA GLY A 56 -9.99 -8.37 -0.25
C GLY A 56 -8.56 -8.90 -0.07
N LEU A 57 -7.58 -8.46 -0.88
CA LEU A 57 -6.15 -8.80 -0.74
C LEU A 57 -5.33 -7.75 -0.01
N GLY A 58 -5.86 -6.55 0.24
CA GLY A 58 -5.14 -5.46 0.93
C GLY A 58 -4.89 -5.69 2.43
N GLY A 59 -5.14 -6.90 2.94
CA GLY A 59 -4.91 -7.24 4.36
C GLY A 59 -5.83 -6.51 5.35
N PHE A 60 -6.82 -5.74 4.87
CA PHE A 60 -7.78 -5.08 5.74
C PHE A 60 -8.75 -6.11 6.32
N PRO A 61 -8.99 -6.09 7.64
CA PRO A 61 -10.00 -6.96 8.23
C PRO A 61 -11.38 -6.62 7.63
N ARG A 62 -12.20 -7.65 7.38
CA ARG A 62 -13.58 -7.41 6.95
C ARG A 62 -14.27 -6.61 8.05
N ALA A 63 -15.10 -5.64 7.70
CA ALA A 63 -15.81 -4.82 8.68
C ALA A 63 -16.60 -5.66 9.71
N ALA A 64 -17.11 -6.83 9.29
CA ALA A 64 -17.82 -7.77 10.17
C ALA A 64 -16.92 -8.42 11.23
N ASP A 65 -15.61 -8.54 10.97
CA ASP A 65 -14.63 -9.16 11.87
C ASP A 65 -14.01 -8.14 12.83
N VAL A 66 -14.30 -6.84 12.67
CA VAL A 66 -13.76 -5.78 13.52
C VAL A 66 -14.69 -5.54 14.71
N PRO A 67 -14.22 -5.69 15.96
CA PRO A 67 -15.02 -5.45 17.16
C PRO A 67 -15.18 -3.95 17.44
N PHE A 68 -15.93 -3.26 16.58
CA PHE A 68 -16.18 -1.83 16.72
C PHE A 68 -16.93 -1.49 18.01
N GLN A 69 -16.50 -0.40 18.65
CA GLN A 69 -17.37 0.35 19.56
C GLN A 69 -18.60 0.89 18.78
N PRO A 70 -19.78 1.06 19.41
CA PRO A 70 -20.99 1.50 18.69
C PRO A 70 -20.81 2.79 17.88
N TRP A 71 -20.16 3.80 18.47
CA TRP A 71 -19.85 5.06 17.79
C TRP A 71 -18.89 4.88 16.60
N ALA A 72 -17.91 3.98 16.73
CA ALA A 72 -16.93 3.70 15.68
C ALA A 72 -17.59 2.96 14.50
N ARG A 73 -18.53 2.06 14.79
CA ARG A 73 -19.35 1.39 13.76
C ARG A 73 -20.18 2.40 12.98
N ALA A 74 -20.85 3.33 13.67
CA ALA A 74 -21.65 4.37 13.02
C ALA A 74 -20.78 5.26 12.11
N LEU A 75 -19.60 5.67 12.59
CA LEU A 75 -18.66 6.46 11.79
C LEU A 75 -18.12 5.71 10.58
N TYR A 76 -17.78 4.43 10.75
CA TYR A 76 -17.36 3.55 9.65
C TYR A 76 -18.46 3.47 8.59
N GLN A 77 -19.70 3.14 8.99
CA GLN A 77 -20.85 3.05 8.09
C GLN A 77 -21.12 4.35 7.35
N TYR A 78 -21.09 5.49 8.05
CA TYR A 78 -21.24 6.80 7.44
C TYR A 78 -20.17 7.06 6.37
N ARG A 79 -18.88 6.85 6.69
CA ARG A 79 -17.77 7.05 5.74
C ARG A 79 -17.84 6.11 4.55
N THR A 80 -18.12 4.83 4.76
CA THR A 80 -18.28 3.84 3.68
C THR A 80 -19.46 4.20 2.77
N SER A 81 -20.58 4.69 3.32
CA SER A 81 -21.73 5.16 2.52
C SER A 81 -21.43 6.36 1.62
N LYS A 82 -20.28 7.00 1.79
CA LYS A 82 -19.84 8.20 1.08
C LYS A 82 -18.44 8.07 0.47
N THR A 83 -17.87 6.86 0.43
CA THR A 83 -16.45 6.65 0.12
C THR A 83 -16.06 7.14 -1.27
N ASP A 84 -17.01 7.14 -2.21
CA ASP A 84 -16.83 7.55 -3.60
C ASP A 84 -17.40 8.94 -3.89
N LEU A 85 -17.64 9.79 -2.88
CA LEU A 85 -18.17 11.15 -3.11
C LEU A 85 -17.13 12.25 -2.95
N TYR A 86 -16.14 12.03 -2.07
CA TYR A 86 -15.19 13.06 -1.67
C TYR A 86 -13.72 12.84 -2.08
N PRO A 87 -13.24 11.67 -2.58
CA PRO A 87 -11.83 11.55 -2.92
C PRO A 87 -11.49 12.39 -4.16
N PRO A 88 -10.26 12.92 -4.30
CA PRO A 88 -9.86 13.74 -5.45
C PRO A 88 -10.09 13.04 -6.80
N LEU A 89 -10.05 11.70 -6.80
CA LEU A 89 -10.31 10.82 -7.94
C LEU A 89 -11.65 11.13 -8.64
N VAL A 90 -12.71 11.48 -7.89
CA VAL A 90 -14.03 11.77 -8.49
C VAL A 90 -14.09 13.12 -9.19
N GLY A 91 -13.15 14.01 -8.87
CA GLY A 91 -12.98 15.30 -9.53
C GLY A 91 -11.91 15.27 -10.63
N CYS A 92 -11.55 14.08 -11.14
CA CYS A 92 -10.45 13.88 -12.09
C CYS A 92 -9.11 14.48 -11.61
N LYS A 93 -8.91 14.56 -10.29
CA LYS A 93 -7.66 15.04 -9.70
C LYS A 93 -6.76 13.86 -9.31
N PRO A 94 -5.43 14.02 -9.33
CA PRO A 94 -4.51 12.98 -8.91
C PRO A 94 -4.79 12.55 -7.47
N ALA A 95 -4.68 11.23 -7.21
CA ALA A 95 -4.65 10.74 -5.85
C ALA A 95 -3.30 11.11 -5.18
N ALA A 96 -3.38 11.68 -3.98
CA ALA A 96 -2.20 12.04 -3.21
C ALA A 96 -1.60 10.82 -2.49
N GLY A 97 -0.29 10.89 -2.20
CA GLY A 97 0.38 9.95 -1.31
C GLY A 97 0.21 8.48 -1.71
N PRO A 98 -0.05 7.57 -0.73
CA PRO A 98 -0.27 6.15 -0.98
C PRO A 98 -1.52 5.82 -1.80
N SER A 99 -2.53 6.70 -1.84
CA SER A 99 -3.76 6.45 -2.61
C SER A 99 -3.51 6.31 -4.11
N PHE A 100 -2.42 6.90 -4.63
CA PHE A 100 -1.97 6.69 -6.00
C PHE A 100 -1.69 5.22 -6.33
N PHE A 101 -1.21 4.44 -5.34
CA PHE A 101 -0.78 3.05 -5.54
C PHE A 101 -1.87 2.02 -5.19
N ASN A 102 -2.97 2.45 -4.54
CA ASN A 102 -3.95 1.52 -3.95
C ASN A 102 -5.24 1.35 -4.76
N ALA A 103 -5.58 2.23 -5.70
CA ALA A 103 -6.84 2.14 -6.44
C ALA A 103 -6.75 2.68 -7.88
N PRO A 104 -7.19 1.93 -8.91
CA PRO A 104 -7.33 0.48 -8.98
C PRO A 104 -5.96 -0.20 -9.07
N GLY A 105 -4.88 0.57 -9.23
CA GLY A 105 -3.53 0.06 -9.38
C GLY A 105 -2.67 1.03 -10.18
N PHE A 106 -1.46 0.58 -10.48
CA PHE A 106 -0.52 1.31 -11.31
C PHE A 106 0.28 0.37 -12.21
N GLU A 107 0.85 0.92 -13.26
CA GLU A 107 1.85 0.25 -14.10
C GLU A 107 3.16 1.02 -14.04
N ILE A 108 4.28 0.29 -14.08
CA ILE A 108 5.60 0.88 -14.25
C ILE A 108 5.99 0.70 -15.72
N THR A 109 6.41 1.77 -16.36
CA THR A 109 6.88 1.76 -17.74
C THR A 109 8.27 2.39 -17.79
N GLU A 110 9.26 1.62 -18.21
CA GLU A 110 10.61 2.12 -18.44
C GLU A 110 10.73 2.61 -19.89
N ALA A 111 11.25 3.83 -20.07
CA ALA A 111 11.57 4.41 -21.37
C ALA A 111 13.06 4.79 -21.40
N PRO A 112 13.97 3.81 -21.62
CA PRO A 112 15.41 4.03 -21.59
C PRO A 112 15.88 5.12 -22.57
N GLU A 113 15.25 5.22 -23.73
CA GLU A 113 15.50 6.24 -24.75
C GLU A 113 15.20 7.66 -24.26
N LEU A 114 14.24 7.79 -23.32
CA LEU A 114 13.90 9.05 -22.65
C LEU A 114 14.64 9.24 -21.32
N LYS A 115 15.47 8.27 -20.92
CA LYS A 115 16.09 8.21 -19.59
C LYS A 115 15.07 8.48 -18.48
N SER A 116 13.91 7.85 -18.57
CA SER A 116 12.78 8.10 -17.66
C SER A 116 12.03 6.81 -17.34
N ILE A 117 11.54 6.71 -16.11
CA ILE A 117 10.60 5.67 -15.69
C ILE A 117 9.29 6.36 -15.32
N PHE A 118 8.19 5.86 -15.88
CA PHE A 118 6.85 6.34 -15.60
C PHE A 118 6.15 5.37 -14.65
N ILE A 119 5.50 5.92 -13.64
CA ILE A 119 4.54 5.18 -12.82
C ILE A 119 3.16 5.72 -13.21
N LEU A 120 2.39 4.90 -13.92
CA LEU A 120 1.11 5.25 -14.50
C LEU A 120 -0.01 4.79 -13.57
N ASN A 121 -0.81 5.72 -13.03
CA ASN A 121 -2.01 5.35 -12.32
C ASN A 121 -3.09 4.94 -13.34
N ILE A 122 -3.65 3.75 -13.15
CA ILE A 122 -4.65 3.18 -14.07
C ILE A 122 -6.07 3.61 -13.65
N ALA A 123 -6.21 4.44 -12.60
CA ALA A 123 -7.49 4.95 -12.13
C ALA A 123 -8.02 6.09 -12.99
N GLY A 124 -9.19 6.59 -12.58
CA GLY A 124 -9.91 7.67 -13.24
C GLY A 124 -9.12 8.96 -13.58
N PRO A 125 -8.13 9.45 -12.80
CA PRO A 125 -7.42 10.67 -13.19
C PRO A 125 -6.32 10.40 -14.24
N HIS A 126 -6.01 9.14 -14.57
CA HIS A 126 -4.94 8.75 -15.49
C HIS A 126 -3.63 9.53 -15.28
N SER A 127 -3.32 9.84 -14.01
CA SER A 127 -2.15 10.63 -13.63
C SER A 127 -0.90 9.76 -13.64
N TRP A 128 0.27 10.37 -13.86
CA TRP A 128 1.54 9.66 -13.79
C TRP A 128 2.54 10.38 -12.89
N ARG A 129 3.51 9.61 -12.40
CA ARG A 129 4.73 10.10 -11.76
C ARG A 129 5.92 9.74 -12.64
N VAL A 130 6.96 10.58 -12.60
CA VAL A 130 8.17 10.38 -13.41
C VAL A 130 9.38 10.25 -12.49
N ILE A 131 10.20 9.24 -12.73
CA ILE A 131 11.54 9.11 -12.17
C ILE A 131 12.53 9.40 -13.31
N TYR A 132 13.30 10.47 -13.15
CA TYR A 132 14.32 10.84 -14.13
C TYR A 132 15.61 10.05 -13.88
N MET A 133 16.14 9.47 -14.95
CA MET A 133 17.35 8.62 -14.95
C MET A 133 18.53 9.29 -15.66
N ASP A 134 18.44 10.60 -15.93
CA ASP A 134 19.44 11.37 -16.66
C ASP A 134 20.57 11.93 -15.78
N GLY A 135 20.62 11.55 -14.49
CA GLY A 135 21.65 11.98 -13.54
C GLY A 135 21.46 13.39 -13.00
N ARG A 136 20.31 14.02 -13.24
CA ARG A 136 19.98 15.32 -12.63
C ARG A 136 19.99 15.24 -11.09
N PRO A 137 20.40 16.30 -10.38
CA PRO A 137 20.31 16.33 -8.93
C PRO A 137 18.84 16.28 -8.47
N HIS A 138 18.60 15.67 -7.31
CA HIS A 138 17.29 15.74 -6.66
C HIS A 138 16.96 17.21 -6.33
N PRO A 139 15.71 17.67 -6.52
CA PRO A 139 15.30 19.02 -6.11
C PRO A 139 15.61 19.26 -4.63
N LYS A 140 15.95 20.51 -4.29
CA LYS A 140 16.22 20.85 -2.89
C LYS A 140 14.93 20.78 -2.06
N PRO A 141 15.01 20.50 -0.75
CA PRO A 141 13.83 20.41 0.10
C PRO A 141 12.88 21.61 0.02
N GLU A 142 13.42 22.83 -0.11
CA GLU A 142 12.68 24.07 -0.26
C GLU A 142 11.87 24.18 -1.57
N ASP A 143 12.28 23.45 -2.62
CA ASP A 143 11.61 23.40 -3.91
C ASP A 143 10.52 22.32 -3.95
N LEU A 144 10.49 21.42 -2.95
CA LEU A 144 9.46 20.41 -2.80
C LEU A 144 8.23 21.04 -2.14
N ARG A 145 7.24 21.46 -2.95
CA ARG A 145 5.94 21.86 -2.38
C ARG A 145 5.28 20.62 -1.76
N PRO A 146 4.93 20.62 -0.45
CA PRO A 146 4.07 19.59 0.08
C PRO A 146 2.68 19.77 -0.55
N THR A 147 2.33 18.86 -1.45
CA THR A 147 0.98 18.74 -2.01
C THR A 147 0.07 17.98 -1.06
#